data_AF-A0A6T6S147-F1
#
_entry.id   AF-A0A6T6S147-F1
#
_cell.length_a   1.000
_cell.length_b   1.000
_cell.length_c   1.000
_cell.angle_alpha   90.00
_cell.angle_beta   90.00
_cell.angle_gamma   90.00
#
_symmetry.space_group_name_H-M   'P 1'
#
loop_
_entity.id
_entity.type
_entity.pdbx_description
1 polymer ?
#
loop_
_entity_poly.entity_id
_entity_poly.type
_entity_poly.pdbx_seq_one_letter_code
_entity_poly.pdbx_strand_id
1 'polypeptide(L)'
;ESTMGSSLSSSVEDAKKNLQDSIETVLMKKKLLELKQMKIQRDVQLANTIARTRDMVHWMGGFFGVLITTNVAKVHLFRSGALTISHFPFLAVPTIFLYQCDLAYGTKMERVYSETRNILRNERHWFNEPMALPPYMEPAYRSLMESHNERLVTMGREADKDWAKFDPDITDEEILDHSYPITRSLALHNYGVLYNQGGVSVVKKP
;
A
#
# COMPACT_ATOMS: atom_id res chain seq x y z
N GLU A 1 -15.07 52.83 29.81
CA GLU A 1 -15.07 52.31 28.42
C GLU A 1 -14.11 51.12 28.18
N SER A 2 -13.46 50.54 29.20
CA SER A 2 -12.50 49.44 29.01
C SER A 2 -13.11 48.03 28.89
N THR A 3 -14.40 47.85 29.23
CA THR A 3 -15.04 46.52 29.31
C THR A 3 -15.47 45.95 27.95
N MET A 4 -15.72 46.79 26.94
CA MET A 4 -16.13 46.32 25.61
C MET A 4 -14.95 45.83 24.75
N GLY A 5 -13.76 46.41 24.91
CA GLY A 5 -12.55 45.99 24.19
C GLY A 5 -12.05 44.59 24.58
N SER A 6 -12.22 44.17 25.84
CA SER A 6 -11.80 42.84 26.28
C SER A 6 -12.71 41.73 25.75
N SER A 7 -14.01 41.99 25.61
CA SER A 7 -15.00 41.02 25.08
C SER A 7 -14.86 40.76 23.58
N LEU A 8 -14.45 41.78 22.82
CA LEU A 8 -14.11 41.66 21.40
C LEU A 8 -12.79 40.91 21.22
N SER A 9 -11.77 41.22 22.03
CA SER A 9 -10.49 40.51 22.01
C SER A 9 -10.64 39.04 22.36
N SER A 10 -11.43 38.69 23.38
CA SER A 10 -11.67 37.29 23.75
C SER A 10 -12.42 36.54 22.65
N SER A 11 -13.42 37.16 22.03
CA SER A 11 -14.19 36.56 20.92
C SER A 11 -13.33 36.31 19.69
N VAL A 12 -12.41 37.22 19.36
CA VAL A 12 -11.44 37.06 18.25
C VAL A 12 -10.45 35.93 18.56
N GLU A 13 -10.00 35.81 19.81
CA GLU A 13 -9.08 34.77 20.23
C GLU A 13 -9.73 33.39 20.26
N ASP A 14 -10.99 33.30 20.70
CA ASP A 14 -11.79 32.07 20.64
C ASP A 14 -12.09 31.67 19.19
N ALA A 15 -12.38 32.63 18.30
CA ALA A 15 -12.53 32.36 16.87
C ALA A 15 -11.23 31.84 16.24
N LYS A 16 -10.08 32.38 16.63
CA LYS A 16 -8.77 31.93 16.16
C LYS A 16 -8.44 30.52 16.63
N LYS A 17 -8.73 30.18 17.89
CA LYS A 17 -8.54 28.82 18.44
C LYS A 17 -9.44 27.81 17.73
N ASN A 18 -10.73 28.10 17.60
CA ASN A 18 -11.67 27.24 16.88
C ASN A 18 -11.27 27.03 15.41
N LEU A 19 -10.76 28.07 14.75
CA LEU A 19 -10.24 27.97 13.39
C LEU A 19 -8.98 27.10 13.33
N GLN A 20 -8.06 27.27 14.29
CA GLN A 20 -6.84 26.47 14.37
C GLN A 20 -7.15 24.99 14.60
N ASP A 21 -8.07 24.67 15.52
CA ASP A 21 -8.54 23.32 15.79
C ASP A 21 -9.25 22.72 14.56
N SER A 22 -10.03 23.54 13.86
CA SER A 22 -10.67 23.14 12.59
C SER A 22 -9.63 22.83 11.50
N ILE A 23 -8.56 23.62 11.39
CA ILE A 23 -7.47 23.38 10.44
C ILE A 23 -6.73 22.08 10.79
N GLU A 24 -6.44 21.86 12.06
CA GLU A 24 -5.74 20.67 12.53
C GLU A 24 -6.54 19.39 12.25
N THR A 25 -7.84 19.40 12.54
CA THR A 25 -8.71 18.25 12.28
C THR A 25 -8.86 17.96 10.78
N VAL A 26 -8.97 18.99 9.95
CA VAL A 26 -9.00 18.84 8.48
C VAL A 26 -7.68 18.25 7.96
N LEU A 27 -6.55 18.73 8.46
CA LEU A 27 -5.23 18.22 8.09
C LEU A 27 -5.06 16.75 8.49
N MET A 28 -5.50 16.39 9.70
CA MET A 28 -5.44 15.01 10.18
C MET A 28 -6.32 14.07 9.35
N LYS A 29 -7.55 14.49 9.01
CA LYS A 29 -8.43 13.72 8.11
C LYS A 29 -7.81 13.53 6.72
N LYS A 30 -7.15 14.56 6.18
CA LYS A 30 -6.44 14.47 4.90
C LYS A 30 -5.33 13.41 4.96
N LYS A 31 -4.49 13.44 6.00
CA LYS A 31 -3.43 12.44 6.22
C LYS A 31 -4.00 11.02 6.31
N LEU A 32 -5.12 10.82 7.01
CA LEU A 32 -5.78 9.52 7.11
C LEU A 32 -6.29 9.00 5.75
N LEU A 33 -6.83 9.88 4.90
CA LEU A 33 -7.24 9.51 3.55
C LEU A 33 -6.05 9.13 2.66
N GLU A 34 -4.93 9.85 2.80
CA GLU A 34 -3.67 9.50 2.11
C GLU A 34 -3.17 8.12 2.55
N LEU A 35 -3.20 7.82 3.85
CA LEU A 35 -2.83 6.50 4.39
C LEU A 35 -3.77 5.40 3.88
N LYS A 36 -5.08 5.65 3.82
CA LYS A 36 -6.05 4.72 3.21
C LYS A 36 -5.74 4.47 1.73
N GLN A 37 -5.39 5.51 0.97
CA GLN A 37 -4.99 5.37 -0.44
C GLN A 37 -3.70 4.56 -0.58
N MET A 38 -2.70 4.79 0.27
CA MET A 38 -1.47 4.00 0.30
C MET A 38 -1.75 2.52 0.58
N LYS A 39 -2.68 2.22 1.50
CA LYS A 39 -3.13 0.84 1.74
C LYS A 39 -3.70 0.21 0.46
N ILE A 40 -4.64 0.89 -0.17
CA ILE A 40 -5.29 0.39 -1.39
C ILE A 40 -4.27 0.16 -2.51
N GLN A 41 -3.32 1.08 -2.68
CA GLN A 41 -2.24 0.92 -3.66
C GLN A 41 -1.35 -0.28 -3.36
N ARG A 42 -0.99 -0.50 -2.10
CA ARG A 42 -0.24 -1.68 -1.66
C ARG A 42 -1.00 -2.97 -1.97
N ASP A 43 -2.29 -3.03 -1.64
CA ASP A 43 -3.12 -4.21 -1.87
C ASP A 43 -3.22 -4.51 -3.38
N VAL A 44 -3.39 -3.47 -4.21
CA VAL A 44 -3.39 -3.60 -5.68
C VAL A 44 -2.03 -4.08 -6.21
N GLN A 45 -0.92 -3.57 -5.69
CA GLN A 45 0.42 -4.00 -6.08
C GLN A 45 0.68 -5.47 -5.70
N LEU A 46 0.27 -5.87 -4.51
CA LEU A 46 0.36 -7.25 -4.05
C LEU A 46 -0.49 -8.17 -4.92
N ALA A 47 -1.75 -7.80 -5.18
CA ALA A 47 -2.65 -8.55 -6.05
C ALA A 47 -2.09 -8.69 -7.48
N ASN A 48 -1.52 -7.62 -8.04
CA ASN A 48 -0.89 -7.64 -9.36
C ASN A 48 0.36 -8.54 -9.38
N THR A 49 1.13 -8.56 -8.29
CA THR A 49 2.27 -9.47 -8.15
C THR A 49 1.81 -10.92 -8.16
N ILE A 50 0.78 -11.26 -7.37
CA ILE A 50 0.19 -12.60 -7.34
C ILE A 50 -0.36 -12.98 -8.72
N ALA A 51 -1.11 -12.09 -9.38
CA ALA A 51 -1.66 -12.32 -10.72
C ALA A 51 -0.57 -12.61 -11.76
N ARG A 52 0.50 -11.79 -11.77
CA ARG A 52 1.66 -12.01 -12.66
C ARG A 52 2.37 -13.32 -12.38
N THR A 53 2.59 -13.64 -11.11
CA THR A 53 3.24 -14.90 -10.74
C THR A 53 2.41 -16.10 -11.19
N ARG A 54 1.08 -16.07 -11.02
CA ARG A 54 0.19 -17.12 -11.52
C ARG A 54 0.28 -17.28 -13.03
N ASP A 55 0.21 -16.19 -13.77
CA ASP A 55 0.32 -16.22 -15.24
C ASP A 55 1.70 -16.76 -15.69
N MET A 56 2.78 -16.36 -15.02
CA MET A 56 4.13 -16.87 -15.27
C MET A 56 4.25 -18.38 -15.00
N VAL A 57 3.64 -18.89 -13.92
CA VAL A 57 3.61 -20.33 -13.63
C VAL A 57 2.88 -21.10 -14.74
N HIS A 58 1.76 -20.59 -15.25
CA HIS A 58 1.05 -21.22 -16.37
C HIS A 58 1.89 -21.20 -17.65
N TRP A 59 2.56 -20.09 -17.94
CA TRP A 59 3.44 -19.96 -19.10
C TRP A 59 4.63 -20.93 -19.03
N MET A 60 5.34 -20.95 -17.90
CA MET A 60 6.47 -21.86 -17.67
C MET A 60 6.00 -23.32 -17.67
N GLY A 61 4.87 -23.62 -17.03
CA GLY A 61 4.29 -24.96 -17.01
C GLY A 61 3.95 -25.45 -18.41
N GLY A 62 3.35 -24.60 -19.24
CA GLY A 62 3.08 -24.90 -20.65
C GLY A 62 4.36 -25.16 -21.44
N PHE A 63 5.37 -24.31 -21.28
CA PHE A 63 6.68 -24.50 -21.91
C PHE A 63 7.35 -25.81 -21.51
N PHE A 64 7.45 -26.11 -20.21
CA PHE A 64 8.02 -27.37 -19.73
C PHE A 64 7.20 -28.58 -20.16
N GLY A 65 5.87 -28.48 -20.19
CA GLY A 65 5.00 -29.53 -20.71
C GLY A 65 5.26 -29.85 -22.18
N VAL A 66 5.39 -28.82 -23.03
CA VAL A 66 5.76 -28.98 -24.44
C VAL A 66 7.17 -29.55 -24.58
N LEU A 67 8.14 -29.07 -23.79
CA LEU A 67 9.51 -29.59 -23.80
C LEU A 67 9.57 -31.08 -23.46
N ILE A 68 8.90 -31.50 -22.38
CA ILE A 68 8.85 -32.88 -21.92
C ILE A 68 8.20 -33.75 -23.00
N THR A 69 7.04 -33.34 -23.52
CA THR A 69 6.31 -34.09 -24.56
C THR A 69 7.14 -34.23 -25.83
N THR A 70 7.81 -33.15 -26.26
CA THR A 70 8.68 -33.16 -27.44
C THR A 70 9.89 -34.05 -27.25
N ASN A 71 10.49 -34.05 -26.06
CA ASN A 71 11.63 -34.91 -25.74
C ASN A 71 11.23 -36.39 -25.75
N VAL A 72 10.12 -36.73 -25.09
CA VAL A 72 9.54 -38.09 -25.09
C VAL A 72 9.25 -38.55 -26.51
N ALA A 73 8.63 -37.70 -27.34
CA ALA A 73 8.37 -38.02 -28.75
C ALA A 73 9.66 -38.24 -29.54
N LYS A 74 10.69 -37.38 -29.39
CA LYS A 74 11.97 -37.57 -30.09
C LYS A 74 12.64 -38.89 -29.75
N VAL A 75 12.68 -39.25 -28.48
CA VAL A 75 13.36 -40.46 -28.00
C VAL A 75 12.57 -41.71 -28.39
N HIS A 76 11.26 -41.74 -28.13
CA HIS A 76 10.46 -42.96 -28.25
C HIS A 76 9.81 -43.14 -29.62
N LEU A 77 9.31 -42.06 -30.24
CA LEU A 77 8.60 -42.15 -31.53
C LEU A 77 9.57 -42.01 -32.71
N PHE A 78 10.43 -40.99 -32.68
CA PHE A 78 11.33 -40.69 -33.78
C PHE A 78 12.71 -41.37 -33.66
N ARG A 79 12.93 -42.15 -32.59
CA ARG A 79 14.21 -42.83 -32.28
C ARG A 79 15.44 -41.95 -32.48
N SER A 80 15.27 -40.66 -32.21
CA SER A 80 16.31 -39.64 -32.33
C SER A 80 16.89 -39.39 -30.94
N GLY A 81 18.14 -38.91 -30.88
CA GLY A 81 18.75 -38.52 -29.61
C GLY A 81 17.92 -37.51 -28.83
N ALA A 82 17.99 -37.59 -27.49
CA ALA A 82 17.34 -36.65 -26.59
C ALA A 82 17.76 -35.20 -26.88
N LEU A 83 16.92 -34.22 -26.53
CA LEU A 83 17.32 -32.82 -26.60
C LEU A 83 18.43 -32.56 -25.58
N THR A 84 19.66 -32.42 -26.07
CA THR A 84 20.83 -32.10 -25.26
C THR A 84 20.79 -30.67 -24.74
N ILE A 85 21.43 -30.41 -23.60
CA ILE A 85 21.59 -29.09 -22.96
C ILE A 85 22.04 -27.99 -23.94
N SER A 86 22.83 -28.33 -24.96
CA SER A 86 23.27 -27.38 -25.99
C SER A 86 22.12 -26.71 -26.76
N HIS A 87 20.94 -27.33 -26.84
CA HIS A 87 19.76 -26.75 -27.51
C HIS A 87 18.94 -25.84 -26.60
N PHE A 88 19.22 -25.82 -25.29
CA PHE A 88 18.42 -25.09 -24.32
C PHE A 88 18.37 -23.57 -24.56
N PRO A 89 19.48 -22.87 -24.88
CA PRO A 89 19.42 -21.43 -25.15
C PRO A 89 18.49 -21.08 -26.32
N PHE A 90 18.48 -21.92 -27.35
CA PHE A 90 17.63 -21.74 -28.54
C PHE A 90 16.15 -21.99 -28.28
N LEU A 91 15.79 -22.62 -27.15
CA LEU A 91 14.40 -22.84 -26.76
C LEU A 91 13.97 -21.86 -25.66
N ALA A 92 14.83 -21.62 -24.68
CA ALA A 92 14.53 -20.75 -23.55
C ALA A 92 14.47 -19.27 -23.94
N VAL A 93 15.46 -18.78 -24.71
CA VAL A 93 15.53 -17.35 -25.07
C VAL A 93 14.32 -16.93 -25.92
N PRO A 94 13.92 -17.65 -26.99
CA PRO A 94 12.72 -17.31 -27.73
C PRO A 94 11.45 -17.42 -26.89
N THR A 95 11.37 -18.37 -25.95
CA THR A 95 10.20 -18.49 -25.08
C THR A 95 10.04 -17.28 -24.15
N ILE A 96 11.14 -16.78 -23.58
CA ILE A 96 11.13 -15.55 -22.79
C ILE A 96 10.79 -14.36 -23.67
N PHE A 97 11.36 -14.29 -24.89
CA PHE A 97 11.07 -13.22 -25.83
C PHE A 97 9.58 -13.18 -26.22
N LEU A 98 8.99 -14.34 -26.54
CA LEU A 98 7.55 -14.45 -26.85
C LEU A 98 6.68 -14.01 -25.68
N TYR A 99 7.07 -14.38 -24.45
CA TYR A 99 6.38 -13.89 -23.25
C TYR A 99 6.42 -12.36 -23.17
N GLN A 100 7.58 -11.74 -23.41
CA GLN A 100 7.72 -10.29 -23.38
C GLN A 100 6.99 -9.60 -24.54
N CYS A 101 6.97 -10.21 -25.73
CA CYS A 101 6.19 -9.70 -26.86
C CYS A 101 4.70 -9.66 -26.56
N ASP A 102 4.14 -10.73 -25.99
CA ASP A 102 2.73 -10.78 -25.59
C ASP A 102 2.44 -9.83 -24.41
N LEU A 103 3.42 -9.61 -23.53
CA LEU A 103 3.31 -8.63 -22.44
C LEU A 103 3.34 -7.17 -22.95
N ALA A 104 4.16 -6.87 -23.97
CA ALA A 104 4.33 -5.51 -24.49
C ALA A 104 3.24 -5.10 -25.49
N TYR A 105 2.83 -6.03 -26.36
CA TYR A 105 1.95 -5.74 -27.51
C TYR A 105 0.66 -6.58 -27.53
N GLY A 106 0.60 -7.63 -26.72
CA GLY A 106 -0.51 -8.58 -26.72
C GLY A 106 -1.59 -8.27 -25.68
N THR A 107 -2.40 -9.29 -25.40
CA THR A 107 -3.56 -9.19 -24.48
C THR A 107 -3.21 -9.60 -23.04
N LYS A 108 -1.96 -9.99 -22.79
CA LYS A 108 -1.52 -10.52 -21.49
C LYS A 108 -1.69 -9.51 -20.36
N MET A 109 -1.36 -8.23 -20.60
CA MET A 109 -1.52 -7.18 -19.58
C MET A 109 -2.98 -7.01 -19.16
N GLU A 110 -3.92 -7.06 -20.10
CA GLU A 110 -5.36 -6.99 -19.80
C GLU A 110 -5.82 -8.20 -18.98
N ARG A 111 -5.33 -9.40 -19.32
CA ARG A 111 -5.62 -10.63 -18.57
C ARG A 111 -5.12 -10.56 -17.12
N VAL A 112 -3.88 -10.11 -16.95
CA VAL A 112 -3.27 -9.91 -15.61
C VAL A 112 -4.05 -8.86 -14.82
N TYR A 113 -4.47 -7.77 -15.46
CA TYR A 113 -5.29 -6.74 -14.83
C TYR A 113 -6.66 -7.28 -14.39
N SER A 114 -7.33 -8.05 -15.25
CA SER A 114 -8.59 -8.72 -14.92
C SER A 114 -8.43 -9.67 -13.73
N GLU A 115 -7.37 -10.49 -13.72
CA GLU A 115 -7.07 -11.41 -12.62
C GLU A 115 -6.73 -10.67 -11.33
N THR A 116 -6.01 -9.53 -11.41
CA THR A 116 -5.75 -8.66 -10.26
C THR A 116 -7.06 -8.20 -9.61
N ARG A 117 -8.04 -7.80 -10.42
CA ARG A 117 -9.38 -7.39 -9.93
C ARG A 117 -10.17 -8.56 -9.37
N ASN A 118 -10.02 -9.75 -9.97
CA ASN A 118 -10.62 -10.99 -9.48
C ASN A 118 -10.09 -11.34 -8.08
N ILE A 119 -8.76 -11.31 -7.89
CA ILE A 119 -8.08 -11.56 -6.61
C ILE A 119 -8.55 -10.56 -5.54
N LEU A 120 -8.57 -9.26 -5.84
CA LEU A 120 -9.02 -8.24 -4.88
C LEU A 120 -10.48 -8.43 -4.42
N ARG A 121 -11.34 -8.97 -5.29
CA ARG A 121 -12.77 -9.19 -4.97
C ARG A 121 -13.00 -10.49 -4.21
N ASN A 122 -12.39 -11.57 -4.69
CA ASN A 122 -12.73 -12.93 -4.28
C ASN A 122 -11.74 -13.50 -3.24
N GLU A 123 -10.50 -13.03 -3.22
CA GLU A 123 -9.43 -13.57 -2.37
C GLU A 123 -9.00 -12.58 -1.28
N ARG A 124 -9.97 -12.13 -0.47
CA ARG A 124 -9.72 -11.13 0.59
C ARG A 124 -8.72 -11.58 1.65
N HIS A 125 -8.49 -12.89 1.80
CA HIS A 125 -7.58 -13.43 2.81
C HIS A 125 -6.14 -12.91 2.70
N TRP A 126 -5.68 -12.52 1.50
CA TRP A 126 -4.37 -11.89 1.31
C TRP A 126 -4.30 -10.43 1.79
N PHE A 127 -5.44 -9.75 1.97
CA PHE A 127 -5.53 -8.30 2.21
C PHE A 127 -6.24 -7.97 3.54
N ASN A 128 -6.41 -8.96 4.42
CA ASN A 128 -7.13 -8.81 5.67
C ASN A 128 -6.33 -8.07 6.75
N GLU A 129 -5.06 -7.75 6.49
CA GLU A 129 -4.22 -7.06 7.46
C GLU A 129 -4.58 -5.57 7.52
N PRO A 130 -5.04 -5.07 8.68
CA PRO A 130 -5.29 -3.65 8.87
C PRO A 130 -3.96 -2.90 8.99
N MET A 131 -3.96 -1.65 8.53
CA MET A 131 -2.80 -0.79 8.67
C MET A 131 -2.61 -0.39 10.12
N ALA A 132 -1.40 -0.53 10.66
CA ALA A 132 -1.08 -0.03 11.99
C ALA A 132 -0.94 1.51 11.94
N LEU A 133 -1.62 2.21 12.84
CA LEU A 133 -1.63 3.66 12.96
C LEU A 133 -1.24 4.09 14.38
N PRO A 134 -0.61 5.26 14.56
CA PRO A 134 -0.33 5.81 15.88
C PRO A 134 -1.61 6.07 16.68
N PRO A 135 -1.60 5.88 18.02
CA PRO A 135 -2.79 6.03 18.86
C PRO A 135 -3.41 7.43 18.81
N TYR A 136 -2.61 8.48 18.63
CA TYR A 136 -3.13 9.86 18.58
C TYR A 136 -4.07 10.13 17.39
N MET A 137 -4.01 9.31 16.34
CA MET A 137 -4.90 9.43 15.18
C MET A 137 -6.26 8.77 15.39
N GLU A 138 -6.44 8.01 16.48
CA GLU A 138 -7.64 7.24 16.75
C GLU A 138 -8.93 8.07 16.77
N PRO A 139 -9.01 9.23 17.46
CA PRO A 139 -10.25 10.01 17.51
C PRO A 139 -10.66 10.52 16.12
N ALA A 140 -9.69 11.01 15.35
CA ALA A 140 -9.92 11.48 13.99
C ALA A 140 -10.35 10.34 13.05
N TYR A 141 -9.73 9.17 13.18
CA TYR A 141 -10.09 7.96 12.44
C TYR A 141 -11.53 7.52 12.72
N ARG A 142 -11.91 7.41 14.00
CA ARG A 142 -13.26 6.97 14.39
C ARG A 142 -14.32 7.90 13.84
N SER A 143 -14.11 9.23 13.95
CA SER A 143 -15.03 10.22 13.37
C SER A 143 -15.16 10.09 11.84
N LEU A 144 -14.06 9.77 11.16
CA LEU A 144 -14.04 9.57 9.71
C LEU A 144 -14.78 8.28 9.32
N MET A 145 -14.58 7.20 10.06
CA MET A 145 -15.24 5.92 9.81
C MET A 145 -16.73 5.98 10.11
N GLU A 146 -17.13 6.63 11.20
CA GLU A 146 -18.54 6.80 11.57
C GLU A 146 -19.28 7.57 10.46
N SER A 147 -18.80 8.75 10.10
CA SER A 147 -19.39 9.55 9.01
C SER A 147 -19.37 8.84 7.65
N HIS A 148 -18.39 7.96 7.40
CA HIS A 148 -18.36 7.14 6.20
C HIS A 148 -19.40 6.01 6.23
N ASN A 149 -19.50 5.30 7.35
CA ASN A 149 -20.42 4.17 7.54
C ASN A 149 -21.88 4.64 7.56
N GLU A 150 -22.18 5.79 8.16
CA GLU A 150 -23.50 6.41 8.06
C GLU A 150 -23.92 6.66 6.61
N ARG A 151 -22.98 7.15 5.78
CA ARG A 151 -23.24 7.33 4.34
C ARG A 151 -23.48 6.00 3.62
N LEU A 152 -22.76 4.94 4.00
CA LEU A 152 -22.99 3.61 3.41
C LEU A 152 -24.37 3.07 3.78
N VAL A 153 -24.74 3.19 5.05
CA VAL A 153 -26.06 2.75 5.56
C VAL A 153 -27.19 3.52 4.88
N THR A 154 -27.06 4.84 4.71
CA THR A 154 -28.06 5.64 3.98
C THR A 154 -28.17 5.26 2.50
N MET A 155 -27.10 4.72 1.90
CA MET A 155 -27.10 4.16 0.55
C MET A 155 -27.57 2.69 0.50
N GLY A 156 -28.03 2.11 1.62
CA GLY A 156 -28.46 0.71 1.71
C GLY A 156 -27.31 -0.30 1.63
N ARG A 157 -26.07 0.13 1.92
CA ARG A 157 -24.88 -0.73 1.97
C ARG A 157 -24.53 -1.04 3.43
N GLU A 158 -23.90 -2.18 3.64
CA GLU A 158 -23.34 -2.56 4.93
C GLU A 158 -22.18 -1.62 5.32
N ALA A 159 -22.01 -1.39 6.62
CA ALA A 159 -20.89 -0.61 7.16
C ALA A 159 -19.55 -1.26 6.79
N ASP A 160 -18.56 -0.44 6.44
CA ASP A 160 -17.22 -0.92 6.12
C ASP A 160 -16.49 -1.33 7.40
N LYS A 161 -15.66 -2.37 7.30
CA LYS A 161 -14.84 -2.85 8.42
C LYS A 161 -13.68 -1.91 8.68
N ASP A 162 -13.18 -1.91 9.91
CA ASP A 162 -12.00 -1.14 10.27
C ASP A 162 -10.79 -1.59 9.44
N TRP A 163 -10.29 -0.67 8.62
CA TRP A 163 -9.14 -0.90 7.75
C TRP A 163 -7.80 -0.64 8.45
N ALA A 164 -7.82 -0.12 9.67
CA ALA A 164 -6.65 0.20 10.49
C ALA A 164 -6.77 -0.35 11.92
N LYS A 165 -5.63 -0.58 12.56
CA LYS A 165 -5.49 -0.89 13.99
C LYS A 165 -4.57 0.15 14.62
N PHE A 166 -4.75 0.41 15.90
CA PHE A 166 -3.90 1.34 16.64
C PHE A 166 -2.89 0.53 17.44
N ASP A 167 -1.61 0.83 17.20
CA ASP A 167 -0.51 0.14 17.85
C ASP A 167 0.19 1.15 18.78
N PRO A 168 0.25 0.88 20.10
CA PRO A 168 0.90 1.77 21.06
C PRO A 168 2.42 1.89 20.84
N ASP A 169 3.04 0.92 20.18
CA ASP A 169 4.50 0.88 19.99
C ASP A 169 4.94 1.82 18.85
N ILE A 170 4.06 2.11 17.89
CA ILE A 170 4.30 3.05 16.78
C ILE A 170 4.23 4.50 17.31
N THR A 171 5.35 4.95 17.86
CA THR A 171 5.60 6.33 18.27
C THR A 171 6.26 7.13 17.14
N ASP A 172 6.17 8.46 17.19
CA ASP A 172 6.71 9.34 16.14
C ASP A 172 8.21 9.10 15.85
N GLU A 173 8.95 8.53 16.80
CA GLU A 173 10.37 8.15 16.68
C GLU A 173 10.61 7.01 15.68
N GLU A 174 9.76 5.99 15.65
CA GLU A 174 9.91 4.82 14.77
C GLU A 174 9.53 5.19 13.31
N ILE A 175 8.54 6.07 13.14
CA ILE A 175 8.18 6.66 11.84
C ILE A 175 9.34 7.49 11.29
N LEU A 176 10.07 8.20 12.15
CA LEU A 176 11.26 8.97 11.77
C LEU A 176 12.45 8.08 11.42
N ASP A 177 12.64 6.95 12.11
CA ASP A 177 13.75 6.03 11.82
C ASP A 177 13.52 5.22 10.53
N HIS A 178 12.26 4.97 10.16
CA HIS A 178 11.89 4.37 8.87
C HIS A 178 11.65 5.39 7.74
N SER A 179 11.76 6.70 8.01
CA SER A 179 11.67 7.73 6.98
C SER A 179 12.97 7.86 6.18
N TYR A 180 12.87 8.21 4.89
CA TYR A 180 14.05 8.43 4.05
C TYR A 180 14.99 9.49 4.67
N PRO A 181 16.32 9.37 4.50
CA PRO A 181 17.30 10.21 5.21
C PRO A 181 17.15 11.72 4.99
N ILE A 182 16.58 12.14 3.86
CA ILE A 182 16.30 13.55 3.54
C ILE A 182 15.09 14.08 4.33
N THR A 183 14.09 13.23 4.59
CA THR A 183 12.92 13.57 5.41
C THR A 183 13.31 13.66 6.89
N ARG A 184 14.19 12.76 7.35
CA ARG A 184 14.78 12.77 8.69
C ARG A 184 15.56 14.06 8.97
N SER A 185 16.41 14.50 8.05
CA SER A 185 17.22 15.73 8.26
C SER A 185 16.36 17.00 8.30
N LEU A 186 15.28 17.07 7.53
CA LEU A 186 14.33 18.19 7.53
C LEU A 186 13.46 18.22 8.81
N ALA A 187 13.05 17.05 9.30
CA ALA A 187 12.30 16.94 10.57
C ALA A 187 13.18 17.36 11.77
N LEU A 188 14.43 16.90 11.80
CA LEU A 188 15.42 17.30 12.82
C LEU A 188 15.83 18.78 12.74
N HIS A 189 15.63 19.43 11.59
CA HIS A 189 15.89 20.86 11.47
C HIS A 189 14.85 21.69 12.24
N ASN A 190 13.61 21.22 12.29
CA ASN A 190 12.48 21.86 12.98
C ASN A 190 12.34 21.45 14.46
N TYR A 191 12.90 20.30 14.86
CA TYR A 191 12.82 19.78 16.23
C TYR A 191 14.22 19.46 16.79
N GLY A 192 14.57 20.00 17.96
CA GLY A 192 15.85 19.73 18.60
C GLY A 192 15.84 18.39 19.32
N VAL A 193 16.83 17.53 19.05
CA VAL A 193 16.99 16.25 19.74
C VAL A 193 18.11 16.36 20.77
N LEU A 194 17.76 16.11 22.04
CA LEU A 194 18.74 15.96 23.13
C LEU A 194 18.93 14.47 23.40
N TYR A 195 20.18 14.02 23.37
CA TYR A 195 20.54 12.66 23.75
C TYR A 195 20.84 12.63 25.26
N ASN A 196 20.08 11.87 26.03
CA ASN A 196 20.39 11.55 27.42
C ASN A 196 20.47 10.02 27.60
N GLN A 197 21.22 9.56 28.60
CA GLN A 197 21.61 8.14 28.79
C GLN A 197 20.47 7.17 29.18
N GLY A 198 19.22 7.49 28.86
CA GLY A 198 18.06 6.62 29.12
C GLY A 198 16.93 6.71 28.09
N GLY A 199 17.16 7.36 26.93
CA GLY A 199 16.15 7.52 25.89
C GLY A 199 16.30 8.84 25.14
N VAL A 200 15.85 8.85 23.88
CA VAL A 200 15.80 10.06 23.05
C VAL A 200 14.56 10.86 23.46
N SER A 201 14.70 12.17 23.62
CA SER A 201 13.55 13.05 23.87
C SER A 201 13.63 14.25 22.94
N VAL A 202 12.55 14.42 22.15
CA VAL A 202 12.46 15.45 21.11
C VAL A 202 11.74 16.67 21.69
N VAL A 203 12.42 17.81 21.72
CA VAL A 203 11.86 19.08 22.20
C VAL A 203 11.67 20.01 21.01
N LYS A 204 10.47 20.57 20.87
CA LYS A 204 10.18 21.60 19.86
C LYS A 204 11.07 22.82 20.12
N LYS A 205 11.88 23.23 19.14
CA LYS A 205 12.65 24.47 19.26
C LYS A 205 11.68 25.65 19.44
N PRO A 206 11.99 26.62 20.34
CA PRO A 206 11.16 27.80 20.53
C PRO A 206 10.98 28.59 19.24
#